data_AF-A0A7V4U0U0-F1
#
_entry.id   AF-A0A7V4U0U0-F1
#
_cell.length_a   1.000
_cell.length_b   1.000
_cell.length_c   1.000
_cell.angle_alpha   90.00
_cell.angle_beta   90.00
_cell.angle_gamma   90.00
#
_symmetry.space_group_name_H-M   'P 1'
#
loop_
_entity.id
_entity.type
_entity.pdbx_description
1 polymer ?
#
loop_
_entity_poly.entity_id
_entity_poly.type
_entity_poly.pdbx_seq_one_letter_code
_entity_poly.pdbx_strand_id
1 'polypeptide(L)'
;MVKNISNTEKLAQDFLKEASQLQNNIEPVKVLKARVYKIGNANVLIRAASEGNRNYFFGINYITVEEMANLHNPFIAFICGSIKRTVIIPAVVLFDNLNKISHDRNGEYKINISRDLDLILKGRGNRLNCGGYINNWNSLLLDTNNKSKVITVEESLHSIIQGRLLEIGNLRGFQTFSPDKSKKFNKKTLSSIATLSTCPELQFSDYNLLRKIDVLWFKEKGSHLIPEKAFEIEISTGTWSGVGRLSTLTDYSNVKFYIISDNRNRFNQVIQSFPVYKERFKHITPIQIGDLYSAEKSINELRYKIGL
;
A
#
# COMPACT_ATOMS: atom_id res chain seq x y z
N MET A 1 31.04 0.47 18.40
CA MET A 1 30.11 -0.47 19.05
C MET A 1 29.37 -1.25 17.98
N VAL A 2 29.62 -2.56 17.85
CA VAL A 2 28.88 -3.42 16.93
C VAL A 2 27.48 -3.61 17.52
N LYS A 3 26.44 -3.15 16.80
CA LYS A 3 25.05 -3.27 17.24
C LYS A 3 24.69 -4.76 17.23
N ASN A 4 24.40 -5.36 18.39
CA ASN A 4 23.95 -6.74 18.45
C ASN A 4 22.63 -6.88 17.68
N ILE A 5 22.67 -7.60 16.56
CA ILE A 5 21.54 -7.87 15.68
C ILE A 5 20.60 -8.86 16.37
N SER A 6 19.29 -8.60 16.38
CA SER A 6 18.30 -9.50 16.98
C SER A 6 18.24 -10.83 16.24
N ASN A 7 17.82 -11.91 16.91
CA ASN A 7 17.69 -13.24 16.27
C ASN A 7 16.74 -13.21 15.05
N THR A 8 15.66 -12.43 15.10
CA THR A 8 14.72 -12.29 13.98
C THR A 8 15.28 -11.47 12.82
N GLU A 9 16.26 -10.60 13.07
CA GLU A 9 16.98 -9.90 12.00
C GLU A 9 18.03 -10.82 11.38
N LYS A 10 18.74 -11.65 12.18
CA LYS A 10 19.63 -12.70 11.66
C LYS A 10 18.88 -13.68 10.75
N LEU A 11 17.74 -14.19 11.19
CA LEU A 11 16.89 -15.07 10.37
C LEU A 11 16.46 -14.41 9.05
N ALA A 12 16.13 -13.11 9.06
CA ALA A 12 15.78 -12.42 7.83
C ALA A 12 17.00 -12.28 6.89
N GLN A 13 18.20 -12.02 7.43
CA GLN A 13 19.43 -11.97 6.64
C GLN A 13 19.80 -13.33 6.06
N ASP A 14 19.68 -14.40 6.86
CA ASP A 14 19.94 -15.76 6.42
C ASP A 14 18.98 -16.19 5.30
N PHE A 15 17.70 -15.80 5.40
CA PHE A 15 16.72 -16.03 4.33
C PHE A 15 17.12 -15.34 3.03
N LEU A 16 17.56 -14.07 3.09
CA LEU A 16 18.01 -13.34 1.90
C LEU A 16 19.27 -13.96 1.29
N LYS A 17 20.19 -14.44 2.13
CA LYS A 17 21.39 -15.16 1.69
C LYS A 17 21.01 -16.47 0.98
N GLU A 18 20.10 -17.26 1.54
CA GLU A 18 19.63 -18.49 0.89
C GLU A 18 18.87 -18.18 -0.42
N ALA A 19 18.02 -17.14 -0.41
CA ALA A 19 17.32 -16.69 -1.61
C ALA A 19 18.27 -16.30 -2.75
N SER A 20 19.40 -15.66 -2.43
CA SER A 20 20.43 -15.29 -3.42
C SER A 20 21.14 -16.48 -4.06
N GLN A 21 21.07 -17.66 -3.43
CA GLN A 21 21.69 -18.89 -3.92
C GLN A 21 20.75 -19.72 -4.82
N LEU A 22 19.47 -19.34 -4.94
CA LEU A 22 18.48 -20.11 -5.72
C LEU A 22 18.84 -20.19 -7.20
N GLN A 23 19.39 -19.13 -7.78
CA GLN A 23 20.00 -19.08 -9.12
C GLN A 23 21.05 -17.96 -9.19
N ASN A 24 22.12 -18.18 -9.98
CA ASN A 24 23.12 -17.15 -10.28
C ASN A 24 22.41 -15.87 -10.80
N ASN A 25 22.52 -14.76 -10.07
CA ASN A 25 21.94 -13.42 -10.32
C ASN A 25 20.56 -13.05 -9.73
N ILE A 26 20.05 -13.74 -8.70
CA ILE A 26 18.91 -13.19 -7.94
C ILE A 26 19.43 -12.38 -6.76
N GLU A 27 19.68 -11.09 -6.95
CA GLU A 27 19.90 -10.18 -5.82
C GLU A 27 18.56 -9.69 -5.25
N PRO A 28 18.26 -9.98 -3.97
CA PRO A 28 17.04 -9.47 -3.35
C PRO A 28 17.05 -7.94 -3.25
N VAL A 29 16.10 -7.28 -3.90
CA VAL A 29 15.96 -5.82 -3.85
C VAL A 29 14.84 -5.46 -2.89
N LYS A 30 15.11 -4.63 -1.87
CA LYS A 30 14.07 -4.13 -0.96
C LYS A 30 13.15 -3.16 -1.71
N VAL A 31 11.85 -3.43 -1.71
CA VAL A 31 10.87 -2.66 -2.53
C VAL A 31 9.86 -1.85 -1.72
N LEU A 32 9.60 -2.20 -0.46
CA LEU A 32 8.72 -1.44 0.43
C LEU A 32 9.44 -1.06 1.72
N LYS A 33 8.83 -0.19 2.54
CA LYS A 33 9.33 0.13 3.88
C LYS A 33 9.36 -1.11 4.78
N ALA A 34 8.29 -1.92 4.72
CA ALA A 34 8.24 -3.25 5.31
C ALA A 34 9.36 -4.14 4.72
N ARG A 35 9.65 -5.28 5.35
CA ARG A 35 10.67 -6.24 4.87
C ARG A 35 10.19 -7.00 3.63
N VAL A 36 9.88 -6.28 2.56
CA VAL A 36 9.43 -6.82 1.27
C VAL A 36 10.57 -6.71 0.28
N TYR A 37 10.90 -7.84 -0.34
CA TYR A 37 12.01 -7.94 -1.28
C TYR A 37 11.53 -8.58 -2.58
N LYS A 38 12.01 -8.04 -3.71
CA LYS A 38 11.87 -8.72 -5.00
C LYS A 38 12.86 -9.88 -5.05
N ILE A 39 12.36 -11.11 -5.18
CA ILE A 39 13.14 -12.34 -5.22
C ILE A 39 12.61 -13.17 -6.40
N GLY A 40 13.44 -13.35 -7.43
CA GLY A 40 13.01 -13.95 -8.69
C GLY A 40 11.85 -13.16 -9.30
N ASN A 41 10.73 -13.84 -9.54
CA ASN A 41 9.52 -13.26 -10.11
C ASN A 41 8.50 -12.83 -9.04
N ALA A 42 8.84 -12.94 -7.76
CA ALA A 42 7.95 -12.68 -6.62
C ALA A 42 8.35 -11.44 -5.82
N ASN A 43 7.35 -10.80 -5.18
CA ASN A 43 7.57 -9.81 -4.12
C ASN A 43 7.28 -10.47 -2.76
N VAL A 44 8.30 -10.67 -1.94
CA VAL A 44 8.24 -11.51 -0.74
C VAL A 44 8.32 -10.67 0.53
N LEU A 45 7.25 -10.68 1.33
CA LEU A 45 7.26 -10.15 2.69
C LEU A 45 7.91 -11.15 3.65
N ILE A 46 9.02 -10.77 4.26
CA ILE A 46 9.74 -11.60 5.23
C ILE A 46 9.27 -11.28 6.65
N ARG A 47 8.80 -12.31 7.36
CA ARG A 47 8.43 -12.28 8.77
C ARG A 47 9.16 -13.39 9.51
N ALA A 48 9.85 -13.05 10.59
CA ALA A 48 10.66 -14.01 11.35
C ALA A 48 10.25 -14.01 12.83
N ALA A 49 10.17 -15.21 13.40
CA ALA A 49 9.97 -15.44 14.81
C ALA A 49 11.08 -16.36 15.31
N SER A 50 11.70 -16.00 16.43
CA SER A 50 12.68 -16.86 17.09
C SER A 50 12.03 -18.15 17.58
N GLU A 51 12.85 -19.18 17.80
CA GLU A 51 12.40 -20.43 18.40
C GLU A 51 11.88 -20.21 19.83
N GLY A 52 10.80 -20.90 20.18
CA GLY A 52 10.15 -20.74 21.48
C GLY A 52 9.27 -21.92 21.86
N ASN A 53 8.77 -21.91 23.10
CA ASN A 53 7.99 -23.01 23.68
C ASN A 53 6.54 -23.10 23.19
N ARG A 54 6.11 -22.24 22.26
CA ARG A 54 4.72 -22.13 21.79
C ARG A 54 4.68 -22.04 20.26
N ASN A 55 3.51 -21.74 19.71
CA ASN A 55 3.33 -21.38 18.30
C ASN A 55 4.15 -20.13 17.93
N TYR A 56 4.44 -19.98 16.65
CA TYR A 56 5.14 -18.82 16.11
C TYR A 56 4.13 -17.70 15.82
N PHE A 57 4.42 -16.50 16.31
CA PHE A 57 3.56 -15.33 16.15
C PHE A 57 4.17 -14.31 15.20
N PHE A 58 3.34 -13.77 14.31
CA PHE A 58 3.72 -12.71 13.38
C PHE A 58 2.62 -11.64 13.33
N GLY A 59 2.99 -10.41 13.67
CA GLY A 59 2.15 -9.23 13.45
C GLY A 59 2.25 -8.74 12.00
N ILE A 60 1.13 -8.56 11.32
CA ILE A 60 1.07 -7.89 10.02
C ILE A 60 0.03 -6.77 10.07
N ASN A 61 0.50 -5.53 9.97
CA ASN A 61 -0.38 -4.37 9.89
C ASN A 61 -1.20 -4.40 8.58
N TYR A 62 -2.47 -4.01 8.64
CA TYR A 62 -3.36 -3.94 7.47
C TYR A 62 -2.77 -3.13 6.31
N ILE A 63 -2.01 -2.06 6.57
CA ILE A 63 -1.34 -1.25 5.53
C ILE A 63 -0.43 -2.15 4.70
N THR A 64 0.39 -2.97 5.38
CA THR A 64 1.31 -3.89 4.72
C THR A 64 0.54 -4.97 3.94
N VAL A 65 -0.59 -5.45 4.47
CA VAL A 65 -1.45 -6.41 3.75
C VAL A 65 -2.00 -5.78 2.46
N GLU A 66 -2.53 -4.57 2.52
CA GLU A 66 -3.02 -3.84 1.35
C GLU A 66 -1.92 -3.56 0.34
N GLU A 67 -0.75 -3.11 0.81
CA GLU A 67 0.43 -2.91 -0.04
C GLU A 67 0.80 -4.19 -0.79
N MET A 68 0.92 -5.30 -0.08
CA MET A 68 1.22 -6.60 -0.67
C MET A 68 0.13 -7.07 -1.64
N ALA A 69 -1.15 -6.83 -1.35
CA ALA A 69 -2.27 -7.24 -2.19
C ALA A 69 -2.32 -6.53 -3.56
N ASN A 70 -1.64 -5.40 -3.71
CA ASN A 70 -1.56 -4.66 -4.96
C ASN A 70 -0.20 -4.85 -5.67
N LEU A 71 0.75 -5.59 -5.09
CA LEU A 71 2.00 -5.95 -5.76
C LEU A 71 1.80 -7.08 -6.77
N HIS A 72 2.66 -7.15 -7.78
CA HIS A 72 2.75 -8.29 -8.69
C HIS A 72 3.32 -9.52 -7.97
N ASN A 73 2.71 -10.69 -8.18
CA ASN A 73 3.14 -11.99 -7.64
C ASN A 73 3.58 -11.93 -6.15
N PRO A 74 2.69 -11.54 -5.21
CA PRO A 74 3.05 -11.33 -3.82
C PRO A 74 3.11 -12.66 -3.05
N PHE A 75 4.15 -12.81 -2.22
CA PHE A 75 4.39 -13.94 -1.31
C PHE A 75 4.68 -13.45 0.10
N ILE A 76 4.47 -14.33 1.08
CA ILE A 76 4.87 -14.09 2.47
C ILE A 76 5.72 -15.27 2.93
N ALA A 77 6.91 -14.99 3.45
CA ALA A 77 7.81 -15.96 4.04
C ALA A 77 7.76 -15.84 5.57
N PHE A 78 7.21 -16.86 6.23
CA PHE A 78 7.16 -16.97 7.68
C PHE A 78 8.26 -17.90 8.19
N ILE A 79 9.35 -17.32 8.68
CA ILE A 79 10.51 -18.04 9.20
C ILE A 79 10.24 -18.41 10.66
N CYS A 80 10.11 -19.70 10.93
CA CYS A 80 9.70 -20.25 12.22
C CYS A 80 10.91 -20.85 12.95
N GLY A 81 11.69 -20.00 13.62
CA GLY A 81 12.87 -20.38 14.41
C GLY A 81 14.13 -20.67 13.59
N SER A 82 14.01 -21.24 12.39
CA SER A 82 15.12 -21.50 11.48
C SER A 82 14.70 -21.44 10.01
N ILE A 83 15.66 -21.26 9.10
CA ILE A 83 15.37 -21.19 7.65
C ILE A 83 14.79 -22.49 7.12
N LYS A 84 15.22 -23.64 7.67
CA LYS A 84 14.66 -24.97 7.37
C LYS A 84 13.18 -25.12 7.77
N ARG A 85 12.63 -24.16 8.52
CA ARG A 85 11.24 -24.13 8.97
C ARG A 85 10.57 -22.86 8.48
N THR A 86 10.64 -22.60 7.17
CA THR A 86 10.03 -21.42 6.56
C THR A 86 8.77 -21.82 5.79
N VAL A 87 7.65 -21.15 6.04
CA VAL A 87 6.44 -21.26 5.21
C VAL A 87 6.46 -20.16 4.17
N ILE A 88 6.65 -20.52 2.89
CA ILE A 88 6.68 -19.60 1.74
C ILE A 88 5.34 -19.74 1.01
N ILE A 89 4.39 -18.86 1.32
CA ILE A 89 3.00 -18.98 0.87
C ILE A 89 2.64 -17.84 -0.09
N PRO A 90 1.91 -18.09 -1.19
CA PRO A 90 1.33 -17.02 -2.00
C PRO A 90 0.43 -16.14 -1.12
N ALA A 91 0.61 -14.82 -1.19
CA ALA A 91 -0.03 -13.91 -0.25
C ALA A 91 -1.56 -13.96 -0.36
N VAL A 92 -2.10 -14.24 -1.57
CA VAL A 92 -3.54 -14.43 -1.81
C VAL A 92 -4.16 -15.50 -0.91
N VAL A 93 -3.43 -16.58 -0.61
CA VAL A 93 -3.91 -17.67 0.25
C VAL A 93 -4.12 -17.16 1.68
N LEU A 94 -3.23 -16.29 2.17
CA LEU A 94 -3.42 -15.61 3.45
C LEU A 94 -4.58 -14.62 3.38
N PHE A 95 -4.65 -13.81 2.32
CA PHE A 95 -5.62 -12.74 2.15
C PHE A 95 -7.06 -13.24 2.16
N ASP A 96 -7.32 -14.34 1.48
CA ASP A 96 -8.65 -14.97 1.43
C ASP A 96 -9.09 -15.54 2.79
N ASN A 97 -8.17 -15.65 3.76
CA ASN A 97 -8.46 -16.12 5.12
C ASN A 97 -8.38 -15.02 6.20
N LEU A 98 -8.11 -13.76 5.86
CA LEU A 98 -7.93 -12.66 6.85
C LEU A 98 -9.14 -12.46 7.76
N ASN A 99 -10.37 -12.66 7.27
CA ASN A 99 -11.59 -12.59 8.07
C ASN A 99 -11.61 -13.62 9.22
N LYS A 100 -10.98 -14.79 9.00
CA LYS A 100 -10.81 -15.85 9.98
C LYS A 100 -9.58 -15.66 10.88
N ILE A 101 -8.88 -14.53 10.79
CA ILE A 101 -7.71 -14.21 11.62
C ILE A 101 -8.08 -13.11 12.62
N SER A 102 -7.59 -13.22 13.86
CA SER A 102 -7.76 -12.17 14.87
C SER A 102 -6.91 -10.95 14.53
N HIS A 103 -7.42 -9.76 14.79
CA HIS A 103 -6.67 -8.53 14.64
C HIS A 103 -6.85 -7.65 15.89
N ASP A 104 -5.86 -6.80 16.14
CA ASP A 104 -5.92 -5.80 17.20
C ASP A 104 -6.68 -4.54 16.76
N ARG A 105 -7.07 -3.71 17.73
CA ARG A 105 -7.77 -2.44 17.47
C ARG A 105 -6.96 -1.51 16.56
N ASN A 106 -5.64 -1.66 16.52
CA ASN A 106 -4.73 -0.89 15.68
C ASN A 106 -4.61 -1.44 14.24
N GLY A 107 -5.45 -2.43 13.88
CA GLY A 107 -5.46 -3.05 12.55
C GLY A 107 -4.31 -4.02 12.29
N GLU A 108 -3.64 -4.51 13.32
CA GLU A 108 -2.60 -5.55 13.18
C GLU A 108 -3.24 -6.95 13.20
N TYR A 109 -3.06 -7.70 12.12
CA TYR A 109 -3.43 -9.11 12.06
C TYR A 109 -2.45 -9.97 12.85
N LYS A 110 -3.01 -10.84 13.71
CA LYS A 110 -2.29 -11.77 14.58
C LYS A 110 -2.14 -13.13 13.89
N ILE A 111 -1.12 -13.25 13.05
CA ILE A 111 -0.84 -14.50 12.33
C ILE A 111 -0.13 -15.47 13.28
N ASN A 112 -0.70 -16.65 13.47
CA ASN A 112 -0.11 -17.70 14.30
C ASN A 112 0.16 -18.95 13.46
N ILE A 113 1.38 -19.45 13.50
CA ILE A 113 1.78 -20.69 12.83
C ILE A 113 2.08 -21.75 13.89
N SER A 114 1.49 -22.93 13.74
CA SER A 114 1.68 -24.05 14.66
C SER A 114 3.11 -24.60 14.61
N ARG A 115 3.46 -25.49 15.53
CA ARG A 115 4.71 -26.26 15.46
C ARG A 115 4.78 -27.21 14.26
N ASP A 116 3.64 -27.59 13.72
CA ASP A 116 3.56 -28.40 12.50
C ASP A 116 3.57 -27.53 11.23
N LEU A 117 3.82 -26.22 11.41
CA LEU A 117 3.91 -25.20 10.36
C LEU A 117 2.59 -24.87 9.66
N ASP A 118 1.45 -25.21 10.26
CA ASP A 118 0.13 -24.85 9.76
C ASP A 118 -0.33 -23.47 10.25
N LEU A 119 -1.06 -22.73 9.42
CA LEU A 119 -1.65 -21.45 9.79
C LEU A 119 -2.88 -21.67 10.68
N ILE A 120 -2.89 -21.07 11.86
CA ILE A 120 -3.99 -21.16 12.84
C ILE A 120 -5.03 -20.09 12.55
N LEU A 121 -6.30 -20.52 12.47
CA LEU A 121 -7.45 -19.65 12.24
C LEU A 121 -8.32 -19.55 13.49
N LYS A 122 -9.24 -18.58 13.51
CA LYS A 122 -10.27 -18.45 14.55
C LYS A 122 -11.13 -19.71 14.63
N GLY A 123 -11.48 -20.09 15.85
CA GLY A 123 -12.26 -21.30 16.14
C GLY A 123 -11.37 -22.48 16.53
N ARG A 124 -11.81 -23.27 17.51
CA ARG A 124 -11.03 -24.37 18.08
C ARG A 124 -10.71 -25.40 16.99
N GLY A 125 -9.43 -25.68 16.78
CA GLY A 125 -8.96 -26.70 15.84
C GLY A 125 -8.90 -26.26 14.37
N ASN A 126 -9.35 -25.04 14.03
CA ASN A 126 -9.31 -24.55 12.66
C ASN A 126 -7.88 -24.20 12.24
N ARG A 127 -7.40 -24.87 11.19
CA ARG A 127 -6.07 -24.67 10.62
C ARG A 127 -6.14 -24.73 9.10
N LEU A 128 -5.30 -23.95 8.45
CA LEU A 128 -5.00 -24.09 7.03
C LEU A 128 -3.71 -24.91 6.92
N ASN A 129 -3.76 -26.03 6.18
CA ASN A 129 -2.60 -26.86 5.94
C ASN A 129 -1.59 -26.10 5.08
N CYS A 130 -0.35 -26.02 5.55
CA CYS A 130 0.72 -25.31 4.86
C CYS A 130 1.83 -26.23 4.33
N GLY A 131 1.63 -27.56 4.37
CA GLY A 131 2.68 -28.55 4.04
C GLY A 131 3.32 -28.31 2.66
N GLY A 132 2.51 -27.99 1.65
CA GLY A 132 3.00 -27.69 0.29
C GLY A 132 3.73 -26.35 0.12
N TYR A 133 3.76 -25.51 1.16
CA TYR A 133 4.41 -24.20 1.17
C TYR A 133 5.71 -24.19 1.98
N ILE A 134 6.02 -25.27 2.70
CA ILE A 134 7.22 -25.34 3.54
C ILE A 134 8.47 -25.39 2.64
N ASN A 135 9.34 -24.39 2.79
CA ASN A 135 10.57 -24.18 2.01
C ASN A 135 10.39 -24.35 0.50
N ASN A 136 9.20 -24.01 -0.02
CA ASN A 136 8.89 -24.13 -1.45
C ASN A 136 9.51 -22.96 -2.24
N TRP A 137 10.84 -22.89 -2.25
CA TRP A 137 11.58 -21.80 -2.88
C TRP A 137 11.33 -21.69 -4.39
N ASN A 138 11.08 -22.82 -5.06
CA ASN A 138 10.79 -22.86 -6.49
C ASN A 138 9.54 -22.03 -6.85
N SER A 139 8.58 -21.88 -5.94
CA SER A 139 7.38 -21.08 -6.21
C SER A 139 7.68 -19.59 -6.42
N LEU A 140 8.80 -19.07 -5.89
CA LEU A 140 9.22 -17.68 -6.08
C LEU A 140 9.78 -17.41 -7.48
N LEU A 141 10.19 -18.47 -8.19
CA LEU A 141 10.71 -18.40 -9.55
C LEU A 141 9.61 -18.55 -10.60
N LEU A 142 8.48 -19.15 -10.23
CA LEU A 142 7.34 -19.30 -11.11
C LEU A 142 6.61 -17.97 -11.29
N ASP A 143 6.28 -17.67 -12.55
CA ASP A 143 5.38 -16.55 -12.85
C ASP A 143 3.95 -17.07 -12.76
N THR A 144 3.26 -16.77 -11.66
CA THR A 144 1.93 -17.35 -11.37
C THR A 144 0.79 -16.66 -12.13
N ASN A 145 1.07 -15.63 -12.95
CA ASN A 145 0.05 -14.90 -13.71
C ASN A 145 0.35 -14.83 -15.21
N ASN A 146 -0.41 -15.61 -15.99
CA ASN A 146 -0.48 -15.48 -17.45
C ASN A 146 -0.90 -14.05 -17.87
N LYS A 147 -0.08 -13.38 -18.68
CA LYS A 147 -0.37 -12.17 -19.51
C LYS A 147 -0.81 -10.87 -18.79
N SER A 148 -0.48 -10.64 -17.53
CA SER A 148 -0.64 -9.30 -16.94
C SER A 148 0.64 -8.46 -17.12
N LYS A 149 0.49 -7.19 -17.56
CA LYS A 149 1.60 -6.22 -17.57
C LYS A 149 2.27 -6.19 -16.19
N VAL A 150 3.59 -6.34 -16.14
CA VAL A 150 4.37 -6.23 -14.89
C VAL A 150 4.23 -4.80 -14.39
N ILE A 151 3.52 -4.61 -13.27
CA ILE A 151 3.33 -3.31 -12.60
C ILE A 151 4.53 -3.12 -11.65
N THR A 152 5.15 -1.95 -11.67
CA THR A 152 6.26 -1.66 -10.74
C THR A 152 5.73 -1.43 -9.33
N VAL A 153 6.61 -1.50 -8.32
CA VAL A 153 6.19 -1.25 -6.93
C VAL A 153 5.78 0.21 -6.75
N GLU A 154 6.44 1.13 -7.44
CA GLU A 154 6.10 2.55 -7.46
C GLU A 154 4.73 2.78 -8.11
N GLU A 155 4.44 2.14 -9.24
CA GLU A 155 3.12 2.22 -9.90
C GLU A 155 2.01 1.62 -9.02
N SER A 156 2.32 0.52 -8.32
CA SER A 156 1.41 -0.10 -7.36
C SER A 156 1.14 0.84 -6.19
N LEU A 157 2.18 1.40 -5.56
CA LEU A 157 2.03 2.33 -4.45
C LEU A 157 1.30 3.62 -4.86
N HIS A 158 1.56 4.13 -6.07
CA HIS A 158 0.83 5.26 -6.64
C HIS A 158 -0.68 4.95 -6.72
N SER A 159 -1.03 3.78 -7.28
CA SER A 159 -2.42 3.31 -7.36
C SER A 159 -3.09 3.17 -5.98
N ILE A 160 -2.36 2.65 -4.99
CA ILE A 160 -2.84 2.50 -3.61
C ILE A 160 -3.19 3.87 -3.01
N ILE A 161 -2.28 4.84 -3.14
CA ILE A 161 -2.49 6.18 -2.57
C ILE A 161 -3.66 6.87 -3.27
N GLN A 162 -3.78 6.75 -4.59
CA GLN A 162 -4.95 7.25 -5.33
C GLN A 162 -6.24 6.63 -4.80
N GLY A 163 -6.30 5.30 -4.69
CA GLY A 163 -7.46 4.59 -4.16
C GLY A 163 -7.86 5.02 -2.75
N ARG A 164 -6.89 5.14 -1.84
CA ARG A 164 -7.11 5.65 -0.48
C ARG A 164 -7.68 7.07 -0.48
N LEU A 165 -7.11 7.97 -1.29
CA LEU A 165 -7.59 9.35 -1.38
C LEU A 165 -9.01 9.43 -1.96
N LEU A 166 -9.36 8.62 -2.96
CA LEU A 166 -10.72 8.56 -3.48
C LEU A 166 -11.70 8.08 -2.41
N GLU A 167 -11.41 6.97 -1.72
CA GLU A 167 -12.30 6.46 -0.67
C GLU A 167 -12.42 7.40 0.53
N ILE A 168 -11.34 8.04 0.98
CA ILE A 168 -11.41 9.08 2.03
C ILE A 168 -12.30 10.23 1.59
N GLY A 169 -12.13 10.71 0.34
CA GLY A 169 -12.96 11.78 -0.21
C GLY A 169 -14.44 11.43 -0.21
N ASN A 170 -14.78 10.23 -0.67
CA ASN A 170 -16.14 9.71 -0.69
C ASN A 170 -16.73 9.60 0.73
N LEU A 171 -15.98 9.05 1.69
CA LEU A 171 -16.40 8.94 3.10
C LEU A 171 -16.67 10.31 3.73
N ARG A 172 -16.00 11.35 3.25
CA ARG A 172 -16.18 12.74 3.70
C ARG A 172 -17.22 13.51 2.88
N GLY A 173 -17.94 12.85 1.97
CA GLY A 173 -19.01 13.44 1.16
C GLY A 173 -18.51 14.34 0.03
N PHE A 174 -17.27 14.19 -0.42
CA PHE A 174 -16.79 14.86 -1.63
C PHE A 174 -17.13 14.04 -2.88
N GLN A 175 -17.31 14.74 -3.99
CA GLN A 175 -17.24 14.14 -5.32
C GLN A 175 -15.77 13.99 -5.72
N THR A 176 -15.35 12.81 -6.17
CA THR A 176 -13.94 12.48 -6.39
C THR A 176 -13.65 12.09 -7.83
N PHE A 177 -12.49 12.51 -8.33
CA PHE A 177 -12.01 12.20 -9.67
C PHE A 177 -10.54 11.74 -9.65
N SER A 178 -10.20 10.81 -10.54
CA SER A 178 -8.82 10.43 -10.86
C SER A 178 -8.70 10.08 -12.35
N PRO A 179 -7.61 10.46 -13.05
CA PRO A 179 -7.41 10.13 -14.47
C PRO A 179 -7.12 8.64 -14.71
N ASP A 180 -6.60 7.93 -13.71
CA ASP A 180 -6.06 6.58 -13.82
C ASP A 180 -7.13 5.48 -13.74
N LYS A 181 -8.16 5.61 -14.57
CA LYS A 181 -9.41 4.83 -14.53
C LYS A 181 -9.22 3.31 -14.42
N SER A 182 -8.25 2.73 -15.12
CA SER A 182 -8.03 1.29 -15.19
C SER A 182 -7.13 0.72 -14.09
N LYS A 183 -6.39 1.58 -13.36
CA LYS A 183 -5.54 1.12 -12.25
C LYS A 183 -6.41 0.50 -11.16
N LYS A 184 -5.87 -0.46 -10.42
CA LYS A 184 -6.60 -1.21 -9.40
C LYS A 184 -6.15 -0.83 -8.00
N PHE A 185 -7.11 -0.74 -7.09
CA PHE A 185 -6.92 -0.66 -5.66
C PHE A 185 -7.89 -1.64 -5.00
N ASN A 186 -7.38 -2.56 -4.18
CA ASN A 186 -8.21 -3.55 -3.46
C ASN A 186 -9.18 -4.31 -4.38
N LYS A 187 -8.66 -4.82 -5.50
CA LYS A 187 -9.40 -5.56 -6.56
C LYS A 187 -10.45 -4.74 -7.34
N LYS A 188 -10.66 -3.46 -7.00
CA LYS A 188 -11.56 -2.53 -7.72
C LYS A 188 -10.75 -1.61 -8.63
N THR A 189 -11.32 -1.18 -9.76
CA THR A 189 -10.70 -0.14 -10.59
C THR A 189 -10.88 1.22 -9.94
N LEU A 190 -9.94 2.15 -10.12
CA LEU A 190 -10.08 3.52 -9.61
C LEU A 190 -11.34 4.20 -10.17
N SER A 191 -11.73 3.89 -11.42
CA SER A 191 -12.99 4.39 -12.01
C SER A 191 -14.25 3.92 -11.28
N SER A 192 -14.22 2.75 -10.63
CA SER A 192 -15.35 2.22 -9.86
C SER A 192 -15.41 2.78 -8.44
N ILE A 193 -14.34 3.45 -7.99
CA ILE A 193 -14.22 4.07 -6.68
C ILE A 193 -14.49 5.58 -6.79
N ALA A 194 -13.94 6.24 -7.82
CA ALA A 194 -14.21 7.63 -8.11
C ALA A 194 -15.71 7.84 -8.36
N THR A 195 -16.27 8.91 -7.82
CA THR A 195 -17.69 9.23 -8.03
C THR A 195 -17.94 9.99 -9.33
N LEU A 196 -16.91 10.67 -9.86
CA LEU A 196 -16.96 11.38 -11.13
C LEU A 196 -16.26 10.55 -12.22
N SER A 197 -17.01 10.20 -13.27
CA SER A 197 -16.48 9.48 -14.44
C SER A 197 -15.61 10.36 -15.35
N THR A 198 -15.80 11.68 -15.29
CA THR A 198 -15.12 12.69 -16.11
C THR A 198 -14.66 13.83 -15.22
N CYS A 199 -13.55 14.47 -15.59
CA CYS A 199 -13.09 15.67 -14.91
C CYS A 199 -14.07 16.81 -15.23
N PRO A 200 -14.57 17.56 -14.23
CA PRO A 200 -15.34 18.77 -14.50
C PRO A 200 -14.51 19.84 -15.20
N GLU A 201 -15.10 20.56 -16.15
CA GLU A 201 -14.50 21.78 -16.68
C GLU A 201 -14.71 22.93 -15.70
N LEU A 202 -13.66 23.72 -15.52
CA LEU A 202 -13.61 24.82 -14.55
C LEU A 202 -13.28 26.11 -15.29
N GLN A 203 -14.05 27.17 -15.03
CA GLN A 203 -13.96 28.44 -15.75
C GLN A 203 -12.56 29.08 -15.73
N PHE A 204 -11.83 28.97 -14.62
CA PHE A 204 -10.54 29.61 -14.40
C PHE A 204 -9.41 28.58 -14.25
N SER A 205 -9.47 27.51 -15.05
CA SER A 205 -8.46 26.46 -15.05
C SER A 205 -8.22 25.95 -16.46
N ASP A 206 -6.96 25.59 -16.75
CA ASP A 206 -6.62 24.83 -17.94
C ASP A 206 -7.06 23.37 -17.75
N TYR A 207 -8.09 22.98 -18.47
CA TYR A 207 -8.66 21.64 -18.42
C TYR A 207 -7.62 20.54 -18.74
N ASN A 208 -6.63 20.81 -19.61
CA ASN A 208 -5.61 19.83 -19.98
C ASN A 208 -4.62 19.53 -18.86
N LEU A 209 -4.39 20.49 -17.96
CA LEU A 209 -3.62 20.29 -16.74
C LEU A 209 -4.50 19.70 -15.63
N LEU A 210 -5.70 20.25 -15.45
CA LEU A 210 -6.65 19.83 -14.43
C LEU A 210 -6.94 18.33 -14.49
N ARG A 211 -7.30 17.82 -15.68
CA ARG A 211 -7.64 16.42 -15.87
C ARG A 211 -6.48 15.44 -15.68
N LYS A 212 -5.26 15.93 -15.50
CA LYS A 212 -4.05 15.13 -15.25
C LYS A 212 -3.64 15.12 -13.78
N ILE A 213 -4.31 15.87 -12.91
CA ILE A 213 -4.06 15.83 -11.47
C ILE A 213 -4.47 14.46 -10.93
N ASP A 214 -3.61 13.83 -10.12
CA ASP A 214 -3.76 12.43 -9.70
C ASP A 214 -5.10 12.16 -8.98
N VAL A 215 -5.50 13.06 -8.08
CA VAL A 215 -6.82 13.01 -7.42
C VAL A 215 -7.35 14.43 -7.20
N LEU A 216 -8.63 14.63 -7.52
CA LEU A 216 -9.37 15.87 -7.26
C LEU A 216 -10.60 15.59 -6.41
N TRP A 217 -10.85 16.45 -5.43
CA TRP A 217 -12.08 16.45 -4.64
C TRP A 217 -12.86 17.73 -4.89
N PHE A 218 -14.15 17.56 -5.13
CA PHE A 218 -15.12 18.62 -5.37
C PHE A 218 -16.22 18.56 -4.32
N LYS A 219 -16.79 19.72 -4.02
CA LYS A 219 -18.03 19.83 -3.26
C LYS A 219 -19.15 20.25 -4.19
N GLU A 220 -20.31 19.62 -4.05
CA GLU A 220 -21.52 20.05 -4.74
C GLU A 220 -22.08 21.31 -4.09
N LYS A 221 -22.43 22.29 -4.92
CA LYS A 221 -23.17 23.49 -4.52
C LYS A 221 -24.22 23.79 -5.58
N GLY A 222 -25.45 23.32 -5.33
CA GLY A 222 -26.50 23.32 -6.35
C GLY A 222 -26.09 22.44 -7.52
N SER A 223 -26.17 22.96 -8.74
CA SER A 223 -25.75 22.27 -9.98
C SER A 223 -24.25 22.36 -10.29
N HIS A 224 -23.45 22.98 -9.41
CA HIS A 224 -22.02 23.24 -9.67
C HIS A 224 -21.12 22.37 -8.78
N LEU A 225 -19.97 21.98 -9.34
CA LEU A 225 -18.89 21.31 -8.63
C LEU A 225 -17.77 22.32 -8.33
N ILE A 226 -17.53 22.57 -7.05
CA ILE A 226 -16.49 23.49 -6.60
C ILE A 226 -15.25 22.66 -6.20
N PRO A 227 -14.07 22.90 -6.80
CA PRO A 227 -12.86 22.20 -6.40
C PRO A 227 -12.50 22.58 -4.96
N GLU A 228 -12.09 21.61 -4.14
CA GLU A 228 -11.78 21.82 -2.72
C GLU A 228 -10.37 21.35 -2.36
N LYS A 229 -9.94 20.21 -2.92
CA LYS A 229 -8.62 19.63 -2.64
C LYS A 229 -8.08 18.98 -3.90
N ALA A 230 -6.78 19.16 -4.11
CA ALA A 230 -6.07 18.57 -5.23
C ALA A 230 -4.79 17.90 -4.72
N PHE A 231 -4.54 16.68 -5.20
CA PHE A 231 -3.49 15.82 -4.70
C PHE A 231 -2.60 15.37 -5.85
N GLU A 232 -1.29 15.42 -5.62
CA GLU A 232 -0.25 14.90 -6.52
C GLU A 232 0.64 13.93 -5.76
N ILE A 233 0.96 12.79 -6.37
CA ILE A 233 1.67 11.68 -5.72
C ILE A 233 3.03 11.52 -6.39
N GLU A 234 4.08 11.95 -5.69
CA GLU A 234 5.46 12.02 -6.16
C GLU A 234 6.29 10.91 -5.50
N ILE A 235 6.01 9.64 -5.87
CA ILE A 235 6.75 8.46 -5.38
C ILE A 235 8.01 8.22 -6.23
N SER A 236 7.98 8.54 -7.53
CA SER A 236 9.11 8.33 -8.42
C SER A 236 10.16 9.45 -8.28
N THR A 237 11.43 9.08 -8.36
CA THR A 237 12.57 9.96 -8.04
C THR A 237 12.93 10.95 -9.15
N GLY A 238 12.31 10.86 -10.34
CA GLY A 238 12.80 11.50 -11.55
C GLY A 238 12.18 12.84 -11.93
N THR A 239 10.90 13.12 -11.63
CA THR A 239 10.23 14.33 -12.16
C THR A 239 9.09 14.83 -11.28
N TRP A 240 9.31 15.97 -10.61
CA TRP A 240 8.31 16.65 -9.77
C TRP A 240 7.40 17.57 -10.59
N SER A 241 6.68 17.00 -11.54
CA SER A 241 5.81 17.75 -12.45
C SER A 241 4.45 18.08 -11.86
N GLY A 242 4.05 17.43 -10.76
CA GLY A 242 2.73 17.60 -10.15
C GLY A 242 2.45 19.02 -9.67
N VAL A 243 3.45 19.71 -9.12
CA VAL A 243 3.29 21.10 -8.63
C VAL A 243 2.82 22.04 -9.74
N GLY A 244 3.34 21.87 -10.96
CA GLY A 244 2.94 22.67 -12.12
C GLY A 244 1.52 22.35 -12.62
N ARG A 245 0.99 21.15 -12.38
CA ARG A 245 -0.41 20.85 -12.68
C ARG A 245 -1.35 21.54 -11.68
N LEU A 246 -0.97 21.54 -10.40
CA LEU A 246 -1.76 22.18 -9.35
C LEU A 246 -1.87 23.71 -9.49
N SER A 247 -0.90 24.35 -10.16
CA SER A 247 -0.96 25.80 -10.39
C SER A 247 -2.16 26.21 -11.26
N THR A 248 -2.77 25.29 -12.02
CA THR A 248 -4.00 25.58 -12.78
C THR A 248 -5.20 25.95 -11.88
N LEU A 249 -5.12 25.65 -10.59
CA LEU A 249 -6.17 25.91 -9.60
C LEU A 249 -5.88 27.14 -8.72
N THR A 250 -4.93 28.00 -9.11
CA THR A 250 -4.51 29.13 -8.26
C THR A 250 -5.60 30.17 -8.07
N ASP A 251 -6.44 30.41 -9.08
CA ASP A 251 -7.57 31.34 -9.01
C ASP A 251 -8.70 30.86 -8.08
N TYR A 252 -8.71 29.57 -7.73
CA TYR A 252 -9.64 28.99 -6.76
C TYR A 252 -9.05 29.06 -5.35
N SER A 253 -9.19 30.20 -4.68
CA SER A 253 -8.55 30.48 -3.38
C SER A 253 -8.89 29.50 -2.25
N ASN A 254 -10.02 28.79 -2.34
CA ASN A 254 -10.45 27.78 -1.37
C ASN A 254 -9.70 26.44 -1.50
N VAL A 255 -9.07 26.16 -2.64
CA VAL A 255 -8.46 24.84 -2.90
C VAL A 255 -7.16 24.66 -2.11
N LYS A 256 -7.06 23.53 -1.41
CA LYS A 256 -5.83 23.10 -0.73
C LYS A 256 -5.05 22.13 -1.61
N PHE A 257 -3.73 22.33 -1.69
CA PHE A 257 -2.83 21.54 -2.51
C PHE A 257 -2.04 20.56 -1.64
N TYR A 258 -1.99 19.29 -2.03
CA TYR A 258 -1.30 18.25 -1.30
C TYR A 258 -0.31 17.53 -2.21
N ILE A 259 0.95 17.47 -1.76
CA ILE A 259 1.98 16.66 -2.41
C ILE A 259 2.28 15.48 -1.49
N ILE A 260 2.05 14.27 -2.00
CA ILE A 260 2.31 13.03 -1.29
C ILE A 260 3.66 12.50 -1.73
N SER A 261 4.65 12.49 -0.83
CA SER A 261 6.00 11.99 -1.12
C SER A 261 6.76 11.60 0.15
N ASP A 262 7.84 10.83 0.00
CA ASP A 262 8.79 10.58 1.09
C ASP A 262 9.93 11.63 1.14
N ASN A 263 10.11 12.45 0.09
CA ASN A 263 11.23 13.38 -0.02
C ASN A 263 10.84 14.83 0.32
N ARG A 264 10.76 15.11 1.62
CA ARG A 264 10.45 16.46 2.13
C ARG A 264 11.45 17.53 1.69
N ASN A 265 12.72 17.19 1.53
CA ASN A 265 13.74 18.14 1.09
C ASN A 265 13.47 18.59 -0.34
N ARG A 266 13.12 17.64 -1.23
CA ARG A 266 12.75 17.94 -2.61
C ARG A 266 11.47 18.76 -2.69
N PHE A 267 10.46 18.43 -1.88
CA PHE A 267 9.26 19.27 -1.74
C PHE A 267 9.62 20.72 -1.38
N ASN A 268 10.45 20.93 -0.37
CA ASN A 268 10.84 22.28 0.05
C ASN A 268 11.54 23.06 -1.08
N GLN A 269 12.42 22.39 -1.84
CA GLN A 269 13.10 23.00 -2.99
C GLN A 269 12.11 23.41 -4.08
N VAL A 270 11.19 22.51 -4.47
CA VAL A 270 10.23 22.79 -5.55
C VAL A 270 9.26 23.91 -5.15
N ILE A 271 8.74 23.89 -3.92
CA ILE A 271 7.79 24.90 -3.45
C ILE A 271 8.41 26.29 -3.30
N GLN A 272 9.73 26.39 -3.05
CA GLN A 272 10.42 27.69 -3.07
C GLN A 272 10.33 28.39 -4.43
N SER A 273 10.19 27.65 -5.53
CA SER A 273 9.99 28.21 -6.87
C SER A 273 8.56 28.75 -7.10
N PHE A 274 7.63 28.54 -6.17
CA PHE A 274 6.22 28.98 -6.26
C PHE A 274 5.80 29.82 -5.03
N PRO A 275 6.42 31.01 -4.80
CA PRO A 275 6.27 31.75 -3.54
C PRO A 275 4.84 32.24 -3.26
N VAL A 276 4.09 32.62 -4.31
CA VAL A 276 2.75 33.22 -4.19
C VAL A 276 1.74 32.27 -3.53
N TYR A 277 1.90 30.96 -3.71
CA TYR A 277 0.93 29.95 -3.26
C TYR A 277 1.52 28.92 -2.29
N LYS A 278 2.76 29.15 -1.83
CA LYS A 278 3.51 28.23 -0.95
C LYS A 278 2.70 27.77 0.27
N GLU A 279 1.97 28.67 0.92
CA GLU A 279 1.16 28.38 2.11
C GLU A 279 -0.03 27.44 1.84
N ARG A 280 -0.44 27.28 0.58
CA ARG A 280 -1.52 26.37 0.17
C ARG A 280 -1.04 24.93 -0.03
N PHE A 281 0.26 24.72 -0.21
CA PHE A 281 0.86 23.40 -0.41
C PHE A 281 1.16 22.72 0.91
N LYS A 282 0.73 21.47 1.03
CA LYS A 282 1.00 20.62 2.18
C LYS A 282 1.74 19.36 1.74
N HIS A 283 2.87 19.11 2.38
CA HIS A 283 3.58 17.86 2.23
C HIS A 283 2.99 16.80 3.15
N ILE A 284 2.66 15.64 2.60
CA ILE A 284 2.15 14.48 3.34
C ILE A 284 2.96 13.26 2.91
N THR A 285 3.19 12.31 3.81
CA THR A 285 3.85 11.04 3.45
C THR A 285 2.82 9.97 3.07
N PRO A 286 3.19 8.99 2.23
CA PRO A 286 2.34 7.81 1.95
C PRO A 286 1.82 7.12 3.21
N ILE A 287 2.64 7.07 4.26
CA ILE A 287 2.30 6.47 5.56
C ILE A 287 1.17 7.24 6.24
N GLN A 288 1.25 8.57 6.27
CA GLN A 288 0.20 9.40 6.86
C GLN A 288 -1.15 9.24 6.14
N ILE A 289 -1.14 9.03 4.81
CA ILE A 289 -2.37 8.70 4.07
C ILE A 289 -2.89 7.32 4.45
N GLY A 290 -1.99 6.33 4.61
CA GLY A 290 -2.35 5.01 5.10
C GLY A 290 -3.02 5.05 6.48
N ASP A 291 -2.42 5.74 7.44
CA ASP A 291 -2.94 5.89 8.80
C ASP A 291 -4.31 6.59 8.81
N LEU A 292 -4.45 7.68 8.05
CA LEU A 292 -5.72 8.40 7.92
C LEU A 292 -6.81 7.50 7.33
N TYR A 293 -6.48 6.75 6.28
CA TYR A 293 -7.43 5.88 5.61
C TYR A 293 -8.03 4.83 6.57
N SER A 294 -7.23 4.21 7.44
CA SER A 294 -7.80 3.29 8.42
C SER A 294 -8.57 3.93 9.54
N ALA A 295 -8.14 5.11 10.00
CA ALA A 295 -8.91 5.84 10.98
C ALA A 295 -10.32 6.12 10.43
N GLU A 296 -10.42 6.58 9.17
CA GLU A 296 -11.69 6.84 8.48
C GLU A 296 -12.53 5.57 8.33
N LYS A 297 -11.93 4.44 7.89
CA LYS A 297 -12.65 3.16 7.79
C LYS A 297 -13.17 2.69 9.15
N SER A 298 -12.35 2.74 10.19
CA SER A 298 -12.73 2.32 11.54
C SER A 298 -13.88 3.18 12.08
N ILE A 299 -13.82 4.50 11.87
CA ILE A 299 -14.89 5.42 12.26
C ILE A 299 -16.16 5.12 11.47
N ASN A 300 -16.07 4.88 10.16
CA ASN A 300 -17.22 4.55 9.33
C ASN A 300 -17.90 3.23 9.74
N GLU A 301 -17.11 2.19 10.02
CA GLU A 301 -17.65 0.93 10.55
C GLU A 301 -18.33 1.11 11.91
N LEU A 302 -17.75 1.94 12.78
CA LEU A 302 -18.35 2.23 14.08
C LEU A 302 -19.68 2.96 13.92
N ARG A 303 -19.73 4.00 13.06
CA ARG A 303 -20.97 4.73 12.72
C ARG A 303 -22.07 3.77 12.27
N TYR A 304 -21.75 2.91 11.30
CA TYR A 304 -22.69 1.88 10.83
C TYR A 304 -23.20 0.96 11.95
N LYS A 305 -22.30 0.47 12.82
CA LYS A 305 -22.66 -0.42 13.95
C LYS A 305 -23.61 0.23 14.95
N ILE A 306 -23.54 1.55 15.12
CA ILE A 306 -24.38 2.30 16.07
C ILE A 306 -25.56 3.02 15.40
N GLY A 307 -25.73 2.86 14.07
CA GLY A 307 -26.83 3.48 13.32
C GLY A 307 -26.65 4.98 13.06
N LEU A 308 -25.41 5.47 12.97
CA LEU A 308 -25.05 6.83 12.53
C LEU A 308 -24.48 6.84 11.10
#